data_AF-A0A6B3G403-F1
#
_entry.id   AF-A0A6B3G403-F1
#
_cell.length_a   1.000
_cell.length_b   1.000
_cell.length_c   1.000
_cell.angle_alpha   90.00
_cell.angle_beta   90.00
_cell.angle_gamma   90.00
#
_symmetry.space_group_name_H-M   'P 1'
#
loop_
_entity.id
_entity.type
_entity.pdbx_description
1 polymer ?
#
loop_
_entity_poly.entity_id
_entity_poly.type
_entity_poly.pdbx_seq_one_letter_code
_entity_poly.pdbx_strand_id
1 'polypeptide(L)'
;MNLASIPSPSTGVIELGPIPLRGYAFCIIIGVFVAVWFGNKRWIARGGKAGTVADIAVWAVPFGLVGGRLYHVITDYQLYFSEGENWVDAFKIWEGGL
;
A
#
# COMPACT_ATOMS: atom_id res chain seq x y z
N MET A 1 28.10 9.69 22.00
CA MET A 1 27.73 10.29 20.71
C MET A 1 27.18 9.18 19.82
N ASN A 2 25.87 9.13 19.60
CA ASN A 2 25.24 8.13 18.73
C ASN A 2 25.42 8.57 17.27
N LEU A 3 26.55 8.19 16.68
CA LEU A 3 26.91 8.52 15.28
C LEU A 3 26.19 7.64 14.25
N ALA A 4 25.41 6.65 14.69
CA ALA A 4 24.74 5.66 13.84
C ALA A 4 23.24 5.49 14.15
N SER A 5 22.59 6.50 14.72
CA SER A 5 21.13 6.52 14.83
C SER A 5 20.54 7.27 13.63
N ILE A 6 19.71 6.60 12.83
CA ILE A 6 18.79 7.28 11.91
C ILE A 6 17.58 7.67 12.77
N PRO A 7 17.40 8.95 13.13
CA PRO A 7 16.24 9.36 13.92
C PRO A 7 14.97 9.11 13.11
N SER A 8 13.93 8.61 13.77
CA SER A 8 12.61 8.52 13.14
C SER A 8 12.16 9.94 12.79
N PRO A 9 11.66 10.19 11.56
CA PRO A 9 11.14 11.50 11.19
C PRO A 9 10.09 11.94 12.20
N SER A 10 10.18 13.18 12.68
CA SER A 10 9.22 13.76 13.64
C SER A 10 7.80 13.85 13.06
N THR A 11 7.68 13.84 11.74
CA THR A 11 6.41 13.95 11.02
C THR A 11 6.53 13.19 9.70
N GLY A 12 5.77 12.11 9.56
CA GLY A 12 5.69 11.33 8.32
C GLY A 12 4.49 11.70 7.45
N VAL A 13 3.81 12.80 7.76
CA VAL A 13 2.54 13.21 7.16
C VAL A 13 2.64 14.66 6.70
N ILE A 14 2.33 14.90 5.42
CA ILE A 14 2.13 16.22 4.85
C ILE A 14 0.61 16.40 4.74
N GLU A 15 0.04 17.30 5.51
CA GLU A 15 -1.40 17.61 5.45
C GLU A 15 -1.68 18.49 4.22
N LEU A 16 -2.19 17.90 3.13
CA LEU A 16 -2.72 18.67 1.99
C LEU A 16 -4.21 18.94 2.26
N GLY A 17 -4.47 19.96 3.09
CA GLY A 17 -5.82 20.31 3.52
C GLY A 17 -6.44 19.20 4.39
N PRO A 18 -7.55 18.56 3.99
CA PRO A 18 -8.18 17.48 4.77
C PRO A 18 -7.56 16.10 4.51
N ILE A 19 -6.56 15.98 3.63
CA ILE A 19 -5.98 14.68 3.24
C ILE A 19 -4.57 14.55 3.84
N PRO A 20 -4.38 13.68 4.85
CA PRO A 20 -3.06 13.39 5.40
C PRO A 20 -2.26 12.55 4.39
N LEU A 21 -1.35 13.17 3.65
CA LEU A 21 -0.46 12.46 2.75
C LEU A 21 0.74 11.91 3.51
N ARG A 22 0.74 10.60 3.67
CA ARG A 22 1.80 9.89 4.37
C ARG A 22 3.00 9.70 3.43
N GLY A 23 4.21 10.00 3.88
CA GLY A 23 5.43 9.91 3.07
C GLY A 23 5.69 8.49 2.52
N TYR A 24 5.29 7.44 3.26
CA TYR A 24 5.39 6.07 2.76
C TYR A 24 4.47 5.82 1.55
N ALA A 25 3.33 6.51 1.45
CA ALA A 25 2.40 6.34 0.33
C ALA A 25 3.06 6.81 -0.98
N PHE A 26 3.83 7.90 -0.92
CA PHE A 26 4.67 8.33 -2.05
C PHE A 26 5.72 7.28 -2.42
N CYS A 27 6.41 6.70 -1.43
CA CYS A 27 7.38 5.63 -1.68
C CYS A 27 6.74 4.41 -2.37
N ILE A 28 5.53 4.02 -1.94
CA ILE A 28 4.77 2.93 -2.56
C ILE A 28 4.40 3.26 -4.00
N ILE A 29 3.84 4.45 -4.24
CA ILE A 29 3.45 4.89 -5.59
C ILE A 29 4.66 4.89 -6.53
N ILE A 30 5.78 5.47 -6.10
CA ILE A 30 7.03 5.46 -6.87
C ILE A 30 7.49 4.03 -7.14
N GLY A 31 7.46 3.16 -6.12
CA GLY A 31 7.81 1.75 -6.25
C GLY A 31 6.96 1.02 -7.31
N VAL A 32 5.64 1.25 -7.31
CA VAL A 32 4.73 0.69 -8.32
C VAL A 32 5.09 1.20 -9.72
N PHE A 33 5.32 2.50 -9.89
CA PHE A 33 5.73 3.06 -11.19
C PHE A 33 7.02 2.44 -11.69
N VAL A 34 8.04 2.34 -10.84
CA VAL A 34 9.33 1.73 -11.18
C VAL A 34 9.15 0.24 -11.54
N ALA A 35 8.34 -0.49 -10.79
CA ALA A 35 8.05 -1.90 -11.05
C ALA A 35 7.37 -2.11 -12.41
N VAL A 36 6.36 -1.31 -12.73
CA VAL A 36 5.65 -1.38 -14.02
C VAL A 36 6.58 -0.99 -15.17
N TRP A 37 7.34 0.09 -15.02
CA TRP A 37 8.27 0.55 -16.06
C TRP A 37 9.35 -0.48 -16.35
N PHE A 38 10.00 -0.98 -15.30
CA PHE A 38 11.06 -1.99 -15.42
C PHE A 38 10.49 -3.32 -15.94
N GLY A 39 9.34 -3.74 -15.43
CA GLY A 39 8.63 -4.93 -15.88
C GLY A 39 8.26 -4.86 -17.36
N ASN A 40 7.71 -3.73 -17.82
CA ASN A 40 7.36 -3.51 -19.22
C ASN A 40 8.61 -3.53 -20.11
N LYS A 41 9.72 -2.89 -19.69
CA LYS A 41 10.99 -2.94 -20.43
C LYS A 41 11.50 -4.38 -20.58
N ARG A 42 11.43 -5.18 -19.51
CA ARG A 42 11.83 -6.59 -19.51
C ARG A 42 10.89 -7.47 -20.34
N TRP A 43 9.60 -7.15 -20.35
CA TRP A 43 8.57 -7.86 -21.10
C TRP A 43 8.75 -7.65 -22.61
N ILE A 44 8.95 -6.41 -23.03
CA ILE A 44 9.22 -6.07 -24.44
C ILE A 44 10.51 -6.73 -24.92
N ALA A 45 11.56 -6.74 -24.10
CA ALA A 45 12.82 -7.42 -24.43
C ALA A 45 12.67 -8.95 -24.64
N ARG A 46 11.58 -9.55 -24.16
CA ARG A 46 11.24 -10.96 -24.36
C ARG A 46 10.25 -11.18 -25.51
N GLY A 47 9.96 -10.15 -26.31
CA GLY A 47 8.98 -10.20 -27.41
C GLY A 47 7.53 -9.95 -26.97
N GLY A 48 7.30 -9.53 -25.74
CA GLY A 48 5.98 -9.20 -25.22
C GLY A 48 5.43 -7.88 -25.75
N LYS A 49 4.10 -7.74 -25.81
CA LYS A 49 3.43 -6.50 -26.21
C LYS A 49 3.63 -5.42 -25.15
N ALA A 50 3.99 -4.21 -25.58
CA ALA A 50 4.05 -3.05 -24.70
C ALA A 50 2.67 -2.77 -24.07
N GLY A 51 2.64 -2.44 -22.79
CA GLY A 51 1.42 -2.11 -22.06
C GLY A 51 0.80 -3.27 -21.29
N THR A 52 1.07 -4.53 -21.66
CA THR A 52 0.52 -5.70 -20.93
C THR A 52 0.84 -5.69 -19.44
N VAL A 53 2.06 -5.27 -19.06
CA VAL A 53 2.45 -5.18 -17.65
C VAL A 53 1.69 -4.08 -16.91
N ALA A 54 1.37 -2.98 -17.59
CA ALA A 54 0.55 -1.92 -17.01
C ALA A 54 -0.91 -2.40 -16.83
N ASP A 55 -1.47 -3.09 -17.83
CA ASP A 55 -2.83 -3.65 -17.76
C ASP A 55 -2.98 -4.61 -16.57
N ILE A 56 -1.96 -5.46 -16.33
CA ILE A 56 -1.92 -6.34 -15.16
C ILE A 56 -1.83 -5.53 -13.87
N ALA A 57 -0.97 -4.51 -13.83
CA ALA A 57 -0.77 -3.69 -12.64
C ALA A 57 -2.03 -2.92 -12.21
N VAL A 58 -2.85 -2.48 -13.17
CA VAL A 58 -4.14 -1.80 -12.89
C VAL A 58 -5.04 -2.66 -12.01
N TRP A 59 -5.03 -3.99 -12.19
CA TRP A 59 -5.80 -4.91 -11.35
C TRP A 59 -5.01 -5.39 -10.13
N ALA A 60 -3.72 -5.69 -10.30
CA ALA A 60 -2.90 -6.23 -9.22
C ALA A 60 -2.80 -5.28 -8.02
N VAL A 61 -2.74 -3.96 -8.24
CA VAL A 61 -2.62 -2.97 -7.15
C VAL A 61 -3.87 -2.92 -6.27
N PRO A 62 -5.10 -2.75 -6.81
CA PRO A 62 -6.33 -2.86 -6.02
C PRO A 62 -6.47 -4.19 -5.30
N PHE A 63 -6.19 -5.32 -5.98
CA PHE A 63 -6.29 -6.63 -5.33
C PHE A 63 -5.24 -6.83 -4.23
N GLY A 64 -4.06 -6.24 -4.36
CA GLY A 64 -3.05 -6.22 -3.29
C GLY A 64 -3.54 -5.48 -2.05
N LEU A 65 -4.20 -4.32 -2.24
CA LEU A 65 -4.80 -3.55 -1.15
C LEU A 65 -5.92 -4.35 -0.46
N VAL A 66 -6.82 -4.94 -1.24
CA VAL A 66 -7.91 -5.77 -0.70
C VAL A 66 -7.35 -6.99 0.04
N GLY A 67 -6.32 -7.64 -0.50
CA GLY A 67 -5.67 -8.79 0.10
C GLY A 67 -5.00 -8.48 1.43
N GLY A 68 -4.28 -7.35 1.53
CA GLY A 68 -3.70 -6.89 2.80
C GLY A 68 -4.77 -6.65 3.85
N ARG A 69 -5.86 -5.99 3.46
CA ARG A 69 -6.97 -5.75 4.40
C ARG A 69 -7.61 -7.06 4.86
N LEU A 70 -7.85 -7.98 3.93
CA LEU A 70 -8.41 -9.28 4.26
C LEU A 70 -7.47 -10.07 5.20
N TYR A 71 -6.15 -10.00 4.97
CA TYR A 71 -5.16 -10.61 5.86
C TYR A 71 -5.23 -10.02 7.27
N HIS A 72 -5.26 -8.68 7.40
CA HIS A 72 -5.39 -8.01 8.69
C HIS A 72 -6.69 -8.40 9.40
N VAL A 73 -7.82 -8.42 8.69
CA VAL A 73 -9.12 -8.80 9.28
C VAL A 73 -9.16 -10.26 9.72
N ILE A 74 -8.52 -11.17 8.97
CA ILE A 74 -8.47 -12.59 9.34
C ILE A 74 -7.56 -12.81 10.55
N THR A 75 -6.41 -12.15 10.60
CA THR A 75 -5.43 -12.32 11.68
C THR A 75 -5.88 -11.64 12.97
N ASP A 76 -6.43 -10.43 12.87
CA ASP A 76 -6.89 -9.63 14.00
C ASP A 76 -8.42 -9.59 14.09
N TYR A 77 -9.09 -10.72 13.86
CA TYR A 77 -10.57 -10.81 13.87
C TYR A 77 -11.20 -10.36 15.20
N GLN A 78 -10.45 -10.47 16.30
CA GLN A 78 -10.90 -10.08 17.63
C GLN A 78 -11.14 -8.56 17.74
N LEU A 79 -10.42 -7.75 16.95
CA LEU A 79 -10.58 -6.29 16.89
C LEU A 79 -11.85 -5.83 16.13
N TYR A 80 -12.62 -6.76 15.59
CA TYR A 80 -13.80 -6.45 14.76
C TYR A 80 -15.05 -7.21 15.19
N PHE A 81 -14.88 -8.39 15.80
CA PHE A 81 -15.98 -9.30 16.13
C PHE A 81 -16.09 -9.61 17.63
N SER A 82 -15.35 -8.93 18.50
CA SER A 82 -15.47 -9.08 19.95
C SER A 82 -16.69 -8.32 20.52
N GLU A 83 -17.12 -8.67 21.74
CA GLU A 83 -18.29 -8.03 22.39
C GLU A 83 -18.05 -6.52 22.57
N GLY A 84 -18.88 -5.71 21.93
CA GLY A 84 -18.80 -4.25 21.99
C GLY A 84 -18.14 -3.60 20.77
N GLU A 85 -17.57 -4.38 19.85
CA GLU A 85 -16.94 -3.86 18.63
C GLU A 85 -17.83 -3.98 17.39
N ASN A 86 -17.56 -3.14 16.39
CA ASN A 86 -18.41 -3.00 15.22
C ASN A 86 -17.74 -3.64 14.00
N TRP A 87 -18.33 -4.72 13.50
CA TRP A 87 -17.83 -5.45 12.33
C TRP A 87 -17.67 -4.57 11.07
N VAL A 88 -18.36 -3.43 10.99
CA VAL A 88 -18.23 -2.45 9.91
C VAL A 88 -16.82 -1.84 9.89
N ASP A 89 -16.12 -1.79 11.02
CA ASP A 89 -14.76 -1.28 11.12
C ASP A 89 -13.75 -2.11 10.31
N ALA A 90 -14.07 -3.38 10.01
CA ALA A 90 -13.28 -4.23 9.12
C ALA A 90 -13.18 -3.67 7.68
N PHE A 91 -14.09 -2.79 7.24
CA PHE A 91 -14.03 -2.16 5.91
C PHE A 91 -13.29 -0.82 5.89
N LYS A 92 -13.01 -0.24 7.07
CA LYS A 92 -12.40 1.07 7.21
C LYS A 92 -10.89 1.04 6.95
N ILE A 93 -10.50 0.94 5.69
CA ILE A 93 -9.10 0.97 5.25
C ILE A 93 -8.37 2.28 5.59
N TRP A 94 -9.10 3.36 5.89
CA TRP A 94 -8.56 4.68 6.22
C TRP A 94 -8.16 4.83 7.69
N GLU A 95 -8.63 3.96 8.59
CA GLU A 95 -8.23 3.96 10.00
C GLU A 95 -6.87 3.25 10.22
N GLY A 96 -6.31 2.65 9.16
CA GLY A 96 -5.12 1.81 9.22
C GLY A 96 -5.47 0.33 9.25
N GLY A 97 -4.46 -0.55 9.30
CA GLY A 97 -4.64 -2.01 9.30
C GLY A 97 -4.74 -2.62 7.89
N LEU A 98 -3.67 -2.43 7.11
CA LEU A 98 -3.44 -3.12 5.83
C LEU A 98 -2.26 -4.07 5.99
#